data_AF-A0A0V1I1P9-F1
#
_entry.id   AF-A0A0V1I1P9-F1
#
_cell.length_a   1.000
_cell.length_b   1.000
_cell.length_c   1.000
_cell.angle_alpha   90.00
_cell.angle_beta   90.00
_cell.angle_gamma   90.00
#
_symmetry.space_group_name_H-M   'P 1'
#
loop_
_entity.id
_entity.type
_entity.pdbx_description
1 polymer ?
#
loop_
_entity_poly.entity_id
_entity_poly.type
_entity_poly.pdbx_seq_one_letter_code
_entity_poly.pdbx_strand_id
1 'polypeptide(L)'
;MSLILPGLYIGSFLNSVNSKLLDEIQCTLGLVATTALVGGCGIYIVYRSLNAKLSLMSQHMQLEVDNLRKELRELQCSVGAEYNEIKETIARQTGEVYYDAVSDDKILDGSTVSETSEEFDGDQMKSVLNRVEKLMSTGIEERYRVAYCFMNRYYDRHNDNLSFVLKMLQVSESYANSLRSKKDEERKEVLNLAKERAFDALQKWPDDGQLKKCCAIALAETALFLTTTKERIDEGIRLKALLDESLAILPDDETLNYLNGRWLFYASGINCVERYYASTFYKKLPSASYSAAFRAFKKSDEVSTGGGTKATKLYLAKTAMELGQMDEARKYVDEGFLLTVTTKDDEEHQDELKKLKKKLENQKSITHIVSCHDRPVERQNHRQHLILKVSDSNNEDIIQHVSTVNDFIHRARLEGGVVLIHCMMGVSRSVSLSMAYIMSVTNLGWRDSLNVIRNARRQANPNFHFRRQLHFFENTDLAAERQRMAALFTNAESLRQRDMEKCKQALESYNRWVEFGDRLKDEQESLAIHRLNESGNPIQFFRD
;
A
#
# COMPACT_ATOMS: atom_id res chain seq x y z
N MET A 1 21.19 24.48 96.68
CA MET A 1 20.35 24.82 95.52
C MET A 1 21.18 24.60 94.27
N SER A 2 20.63 23.84 93.30
CA SER A 2 20.88 23.98 91.86
C SER A 2 22.28 23.54 91.37
N LEU A 3 22.42 22.35 90.76
CA LEU A 3 22.15 22.01 89.35
C LEU A 3 23.43 22.11 88.49
N ILE A 4 23.56 21.11 87.59
CA ILE A 4 24.41 21.02 86.37
C ILE A 4 25.73 20.24 86.53
N LEU A 5 26.10 19.25 85.69
CA LEU A 5 25.48 18.36 84.66
C LEU A 5 26.68 17.52 84.11
N PRO A 6 26.55 16.63 83.12
CA PRO A 6 27.11 15.28 83.10
C PRO A 6 28.03 15.11 81.87
N GLY A 7 29.36 15.22 82.05
CA GLY A 7 30.29 15.24 80.91
C GLY A 7 31.00 13.94 80.56
N LEU A 8 30.97 12.93 81.43
CA LEU A 8 31.98 11.84 81.39
C LEU A 8 31.47 10.46 80.98
N TYR A 9 30.15 10.25 80.81
CA TYR A 9 29.60 8.93 80.47
C TYR A 9 29.19 8.74 79.01
N ILE A 10 29.18 9.81 78.20
CA ILE A 10 28.77 9.74 76.78
C ILE A 10 29.98 9.50 75.86
N GLY A 11 31.17 10.01 76.21
CA GLY A 11 32.38 9.86 75.40
C GLY A 11 32.97 8.44 75.38
N SER A 12 32.87 7.70 76.48
CA SER A 12 33.37 6.32 76.60
C SER A 12 32.44 5.29 75.93
N PHE A 13 31.14 5.55 75.90
CA PHE A 13 30.16 4.71 75.21
C PHE A 13 30.23 4.89 73.68
N LEU A 14 30.36 6.13 73.19
CA LEU A 14 30.49 6.40 71.75
C LEU A 14 31.80 5.88 71.15
N ASN A 15 32.92 5.94 71.86
CA ASN A 15 34.20 5.41 71.35
C ASN A 15 34.24 3.86 71.29
N SER A 16 33.58 3.17 72.21
CA SER A 16 33.52 1.70 72.25
C SER A 16 32.61 1.11 71.17
N VAL A 17 31.52 1.82 70.83
CA VAL A 17 30.61 1.42 69.74
C VAL A 17 31.25 1.68 68.37
N ASN A 18 32.02 2.76 68.23
CA ASN A 18 32.67 3.11 66.95
C ASN A 18 33.82 2.17 66.57
N SER A 19 34.60 1.66 67.53
CA SER A 19 35.70 0.74 67.24
C SER A 19 35.22 -0.65 66.84
N LYS A 20 34.18 -1.18 67.49
CA LYS A 20 33.59 -2.49 67.14
C LYS A 20 32.90 -2.48 65.77
N LEU A 21 32.25 -1.37 65.42
CA LEU A 21 31.61 -1.21 64.12
C LEU A 21 32.65 -1.11 62.98
N LEU A 22 33.80 -0.46 63.23
CA LEU A 22 34.88 -0.37 62.25
C LEU A 22 35.52 -1.73 61.96
N ASP A 23 35.73 -2.56 63.00
CA ASP A 23 36.30 -3.90 62.86
C ASP A 23 35.35 -4.85 62.09
N GLU A 24 34.04 -4.79 62.36
CA GLU A 24 33.04 -5.55 61.58
C GLU A 24 32.95 -5.13 60.12
N ILE A 25 33.06 -3.82 59.83
CA ILE A 25 33.08 -3.29 58.45
C ILE A 25 34.35 -3.72 57.71
N GLN A 26 35.52 -3.71 58.35
CA GLN A 26 36.76 -4.18 57.72
C GLN A 26 36.75 -5.69 57.45
N CYS A 27 36.21 -6.48 58.38
CA CYS A 27 36.12 -7.94 58.22
C CYS A 27 35.14 -8.32 57.10
N THR A 28 33.99 -7.63 57.01
CA THR A 28 33.01 -7.84 55.93
C THR A 28 33.53 -7.37 54.58
N LEU A 29 34.23 -6.22 54.49
CA LEU A 29 34.89 -5.77 53.26
C LEU A 29 35.99 -6.74 52.79
N GLY A 30 36.77 -7.32 53.72
CA GLY A 30 37.77 -8.35 53.40
C GLY A 30 37.15 -9.65 52.86
N LEU A 31 36.03 -10.08 53.43
CA LEU A 31 35.26 -11.25 52.95
C LEU A 31 34.62 -11.00 51.58
N VAL A 32 34.09 -9.80 51.33
CA VAL A 32 33.55 -9.41 50.02
C VAL A 32 34.66 -9.30 48.97
N ALA A 33 35.82 -8.77 49.32
CA ALA A 33 36.95 -8.67 48.40
C ALA A 33 37.53 -10.04 48.01
N THR A 34 37.63 -10.97 48.97
CA THR A 34 38.13 -12.33 48.73
C THR A 34 37.14 -13.18 47.92
N THR A 35 35.84 -13.08 48.21
CA THR A 35 34.80 -13.74 47.40
C THR A 35 34.71 -13.18 45.97
N ALA A 36 34.89 -11.87 45.79
CA ALA A 36 34.96 -11.24 44.47
C ALA A 36 36.20 -11.67 43.66
N LEU A 37 37.37 -11.83 44.30
CA LEU A 37 38.59 -12.31 43.65
C LEU A 37 38.48 -13.77 43.20
N VAL A 38 37.94 -14.65 44.07
CA VAL A 38 37.73 -16.06 43.72
C VAL A 38 36.68 -16.20 42.61
N GLY A 39 35.59 -15.42 42.67
CA GLY A 39 34.59 -15.35 41.61
C GLY A 39 35.16 -14.83 40.28
N GLY A 40 35.96 -13.76 40.33
CA GLY A 40 36.62 -13.18 39.16
C GLY A 40 37.61 -14.12 38.49
N CYS A 41 38.42 -14.85 39.28
CA CYS A 41 39.33 -15.87 38.76
C CYS A 41 38.56 -17.06 38.13
N GLY A 42 37.45 -17.49 38.74
CA GLY A 42 36.58 -18.53 38.18
C GLY A 42 35.98 -18.12 36.83
N ILE A 43 35.43 -16.90 36.76
CA ILE A 43 34.90 -16.31 35.51
C ILE A 43 36.00 -16.20 34.45
N TYR A 44 37.20 -15.78 34.82
CA TYR A 44 38.33 -15.65 33.89
C TYR A 44 38.80 -17.01 33.33
N ILE A 45 38.83 -18.06 34.17
CA ILE A 45 39.18 -19.42 33.72
C ILE A 45 38.11 -19.98 32.77
N VAL A 46 36.82 -19.79 33.10
CA VAL A 46 35.70 -20.19 32.23
C VAL A 46 35.73 -19.41 30.92
N TYR A 47 35.96 -18.09 30.97
CA TYR A 47 36.12 -17.23 29.81
C TYR A 47 37.28 -17.69 28.91
N ARG A 48 38.45 -17.98 29.49
CA ARG A 48 39.61 -18.47 28.74
C ARG A 48 39.37 -19.84 28.12
N SER A 49 38.67 -20.73 28.82
CA SER A 49 38.28 -22.06 28.31
C SER A 49 37.27 -21.97 27.16
N LEU A 50 36.27 -21.09 27.27
CA LEU A 50 35.30 -20.79 26.21
C LEU A 50 35.98 -20.17 24.98
N ASN A 51 36.86 -19.19 25.15
CA ASN A 51 37.59 -18.58 24.05
C ASN A 51 38.51 -19.57 23.33
N ALA A 52 39.15 -20.49 24.07
CA ALA A 52 39.97 -21.54 23.46
C ALA A 52 39.11 -22.52 22.62
N LYS A 53 37.93 -22.92 23.13
CA LYS A 53 36.97 -23.75 22.37
C LYS A 53 36.41 -23.01 21.15
N LEU A 54 36.09 -21.72 21.28
CA LEU A 54 35.57 -20.90 20.19
C LEU A 54 36.61 -20.75 19.07
N SER A 55 37.87 -20.54 19.42
CA SER A 55 38.99 -20.46 18.47
C SER A 55 39.17 -21.78 17.71
N LEU A 56 39.12 -22.91 18.40
CA LEU A 56 39.27 -24.23 17.79
C LEU A 56 38.08 -24.58 16.87
N MET A 57 36.87 -24.22 17.29
CA MET A 57 35.66 -24.39 16.47
C MET A 57 35.68 -23.49 15.24
N SER A 58 36.18 -22.26 15.37
CA SER A 58 36.37 -21.34 14.25
C SER A 58 37.39 -21.87 13.23
N GLN A 59 38.48 -22.49 13.67
CA GLN A 59 39.47 -23.10 12.77
C GLN A 59 38.87 -24.30 12.02
N HIS A 60 38.11 -25.15 12.72
CA HIS A 60 37.46 -26.30 12.08
C HIS A 60 36.44 -25.86 11.02
N MET A 61 35.65 -24.83 11.34
CA MET A 61 34.64 -24.29 10.44
C MET A 61 35.27 -23.61 9.20
N GLN A 62 36.44 -22.95 9.35
CA GLN A 62 37.17 -22.43 8.20
C GLN A 62 37.67 -23.57 7.28
N LEU A 63 38.13 -24.67 7.87
CA LEU A 63 38.60 -25.85 7.12
C LEU A 63 37.46 -26.53 6.34
N GLU A 64 36.27 -26.63 6.92
CA GLU A 64 35.07 -27.12 6.22
C GLU A 64 34.65 -26.18 5.08
N VAL A 65 34.66 -24.87 5.31
CA VAL A 65 34.35 -23.88 4.27
C VAL A 65 35.34 -23.98 3.11
N ASP A 66 36.63 -24.17 3.40
CA ASP A 66 37.65 -24.30 2.36
C ASP A 66 37.54 -25.62 1.57
N ASN A 67 37.16 -26.72 2.23
CA ASN A 67 36.83 -27.99 1.55
C ASN A 67 35.60 -27.86 0.65
N LEU A 68 34.51 -27.26 1.16
CA LEU A 68 33.30 -27.02 0.36
C LEU A 68 33.58 -26.11 -0.84
N ARG A 69 34.41 -25.07 -0.67
CA ARG A 69 34.88 -24.23 -1.78
C ARG A 69 35.68 -25.01 -2.81
N LYS A 70 36.45 -26.01 -2.38
CA LYS A 70 37.22 -26.88 -3.29
C LYS A 70 36.27 -27.78 -4.10
N GLU A 71 35.31 -28.43 -3.45
CA GLU A 71 34.29 -29.24 -4.13
C GLU A 71 33.46 -28.40 -5.11
N LEU A 72 33.08 -27.18 -4.72
CA LEU A 72 32.36 -26.26 -5.60
C LEU A 72 33.18 -25.91 -6.84
N ARG A 73 34.50 -25.67 -6.70
CA ARG A 73 35.39 -25.41 -7.85
C ARG A 73 35.51 -26.63 -8.77
N GLU A 74 35.59 -27.83 -8.22
CA GLU A 74 35.65 -29.07 -9.00
C GLU A 74 34.35 -29.29 -9.78
N LEU A 75 33.19 -29.07 -9.14
CA LEU A 75 31.88 -29.11 -9.80
C LEU A 75 31.74 -28.03 -10.88
N GLN A 76 32.17 -26.79 -10.60
CA GLN A 76 32.15 -25.70 -11.59
C GLN A 76 33.02 -26.00 -12.81
N CYS A 77 34.19 -26.62 -12.62
CA CYS A 77 35.02 -27.08 -13.73
C CYS A 77 34.35 -28.18 -14.56
N SER A 78 33.70 -29.16 -13.89
CA SER A 78 32.99 -30.25 -14.57
C SER A 78 31.80 -29.72 -15.38
N VAL A 79 30.97 -28.89 -14.77
CA VAL A 79 29.79 -28.29 -15.42
C VAL A 79 30.22 -27.33 -16.53
N GLY A 80 31.31 -26.58 -16.34
CA GLY A 80 31.86 -25.70 -17.37
C GLY A 80 32.39 -26.46 -18.59
N ALA A 81 32.97 -27.65 -18.39
CA ALA A 81 33.43 -28.51 -19.48
C ALA A 81 32.25 -29.06 -20.30
N GLU A 82 31.24 -29.62 -19.64
CA GLU A 82 30.03 -30.13 -20.30
C GLU A 82 29.27 -29.02 -21.03
N TYR A 83 29.16 -27.84 -20.42
CA TYR A 83 28.53 -26.67 -21.04
C TYR A 83 29.26 -26.22 -22.31
N ASN A 84 30.59 -26.19 -22.30
CA ASN A 84 31.39 -25.82 -23.48
C ASN A 84 31.26 -26.84 -24.62
N GLU A 85 31.15 -28.13 -24.30
CA GLU A 85 30.94 -29.18 -25.30
C GLU A 85 29.57 -29.07 -25.98
N ILE A 86 28.52 -28.78 -25.19
CA ILE A 86 27.17 -28.51 -25.70
C ILE A 86 27.15 -27.25 -26.57
N LYS A 87 27.81 -26.18 -26.10
CA LYS A 87 27.92 -24.89 -26.81
C LYS A 87 28.61 -25.03 -28.16
N GLU A 88 29.73 -25.76 -28.23
CA GLU A 88 30.41 -26.05 -29.49
C GLU A 88 29.55 -26.89 -30.45
N THR A 89 28.77 -27.83 -29.92
CA THR A 89 27.88 -28.69 -30.71
C THR A 89 26.74 -27.88 -31.34
N ILE A 90 26.12 -26.98 -30.57
CA ILE A 90 25.06 -26.07 -31.05
C ILE A 90 25.63 -25.07 -32.06
N ALA A 91 26.82 -24.52 -31.82
CA ALA A 91 27.48 -23.59 -32.73
C ALA A 91 27.80 -24.24 -34.09
N ARG A 92 28.21 -25.52 -34.11
CA ARG A 92 28.41 -26.28 -35.37
C ARG A 92 27.10 -26.54 -36.13
N GLN A 93 25.97 -26.70 -35.43
CA GLN A 93 24.68 -26.98 -36.06
C GLN A 93 23.93 -25.73 -36.56
N THR A 94 24.14 -24.57 -35.93
CA THR A 94 23.34 -23.37 -36.16
C THR A 94 24.11 -22.19 -36.78
N GLY A 95 25.45 -22.23 -36.76
CA GLY A 95 26.29 -21.14 -37.26
C GLY A 95 26.30 -19.87 -36.39
N GLU A 96 25.64 -19.88 -35.22
CA GLU A 96 25.62 -18.76 -34.28
C GLU A 96 26.66 -18.94 -33.17
N VAL A 97 27.47 -17.91 -32.93
CA VAL A 97 28.50 -17.87 -31.86
C VAL A 97 27.86 -17.40 -30.55
N TYR A 98 27.73 -18.30 -29.58
CA TYR A 98 27.23 -17.99 -28.24
C TYR A 98 28.38 -17.47 -27.34
N TYR A 99 28.17 -16.40 -26.58
CA TYR A 99 29.13 -15.88 -25.58
C TYR A 99 28.64 -16.12 -24.16
N ASP A 100 29.58 -16.39 -23.24
CA ASP A 100 29.29 -16.74 -21.85
C ASP A 100 28.51 -15.65 -21.13
N ALA A 101 27.34 -16.04 -20.57
CA ALA A 101 26.77 -15.35 -19.45
C ALA A 101 27.68 -15.62 -18.25
N VAL A 102 28.49 -14.62 -17.91
CA VAL A 102 29.41 -14.63 -16.76
C VAL A 102 28.65 -15.12 -15.52
N SER A 103 29.28 -16.06 -14.81
CA SER A 103 28.90 -16.57 -13.50
C SER A 103 28.59 -15.43 -12.53
N ASP A 104 27.51 -15.59 -11.76
CA ASP A 104 26.89 -14.58 -10.90
C ASP A 104 27.75 -14.06 -9.70
N ASP A 105 29.06 -14.28 -9.66
CA ASP A 105 29.91 -14.01 -8.49
C ASP A 105 30.90 -12.83 -8.62
N LYS A 106 30.86 -12.02 -9.69
CA LYS A 106 31.78 -10.87 -9.83
C LYS A 106 31.09 -9.59 -10.31
N ILE A 107 30.10 -9.14 -9.54
CA ILE A 107 29.77 -7.72 -9.44
C ILE A 107 30.42 -7.28 -8.13
N LEU A 108 31.36 -6.31 -8.18
CA LEU A 108 32.26 -5.86 -7.11
C LEU A 108 33.57 -6.64 -6.95
N ASP A 109 34.46 -6.55 -7.93
CA ASP A 109 35.81 -6.03 -7.61
C ASP A 109 36.43 -5.40 -8.86
N GLY A 110 36.78 -4.13 -8.75
CA GLY A 110 37.48 -3.38 -9.77
C GLY A 110 38.95 -3.76 -9.76
N SER A 111 39.30 -4.92 -10.33
CA SER A 111 40.68 -5.20 -10.70
C SER A 111 40.79 -6.41 -11.62
N THR A 112 41.72 -6.29 -12.57
CA THR A 112 42.20 -7.31 -13.54
C THR A 112 41.32 -7.59 -14.76
N VAL A 113 41.46 -6.75 -15.79
CA VAL A 113 41.64 -7.24 -17.16
C VAL A 113 42.77 -6.44 -17.80
N SER A 114 43.83 -7.15 -18.19
CA SER A 114 44.98 -6.62 -18.91
C SER A 114 44.56 -6.03 -20.26
N GLU A 115 45.01 -4.80 -20.49
CA GLU A 115 44.96 -4.10 -21.75
C GLU A 115 45.65 -4.92 -22.85
N THR A 116 44.91 -5.20 -23.92
CA THR A 116 45.51 -5.21 -25.26
C THR A 116 44.86 -4.06 -26.02
N SER A 117 45.70 -3.07 -26.27
CA SER A 117 45.43 -1.86 -27.01
C SER A 117 45.08 -2.21 -28.46
N GLU A 118 43.82 -2.05 -28.84
CA GLU A 118 43.44 -1.83 -30.24
C GLU A 118 42.76 -0.47 -30.35
N GLU A 119 43.24 0.30 -31.32
CA GLU A 119 42.94 1.71 -31.54
C GLU A 119 41.44 1.97 -31.81
N PHE A 120 41.03 3.16 -31.38
CA PHE A 120 39.70 3.74 -31.42
C PHE A 120 39.19 3.93 -32.86
N ASP A 121 37.99 3.43 -33.14
CA ASP A 121 37.19 3.89 -34.28
C ASP A 121 35.72 4.11 -33.91
N GLY A 122 35.12 5.18 -34.45
CA GLY A 122 33.73 5.59 -34.22
C GLY A 122 32.68 4.56 -34.68
N ASP A 123 33.11 3.56 -35.45
CA ASP A 123 32.30 2.43 -35.90
C ASP A 123 32.01 1.41 -34.79
N GLN A 124 32.86 1.31 -33.75
CA GLN A 124 32.60 0.41 -32.62
C GLN A 124 31.39 0.85 -31.79
N MET A 125 31.18 2.16 -31.60
CA MET A 125 30.03 2.70 -30.85
C MET A 125 28.70 2.41 -31.54
N LYS A 126 28.62 2.67 -32.85
CA LYS A 126 27.41 2.37 -33.62
C LYS A 126 27.11 0.87 -33.63
N SER A 127 28.15 0.04 -33.73
CA SER A 127 28.03 -1.42 -33.60
C SER A 127 27.49 -1.84 -32.23
N VAL A 128 27.97 -1.23 -31.14
CA VAL A 128 27.49 -1.45 -29.77
C VAL A 128 26.00 -1.07 -29.66
N LEU A 129 25.61 0.12 -30.11
CA LEU A 129 24.23 0.59 -30.04
C LEU A 129 23.28 -0.27 -30.90
N ASN A 130 23.67 -0.62 -32.13
CA ASN A 130 22.89 -1.49 -33.01
C ASN A 130 22.69 -2.88 -32.41
N ARG A 131 23.73 -3.44 -31.78
CA ARG A 131 23.63 -4.74 -31.10
C ARG A 131 22.67 -4.68 -29.91
N VAL A 132 22.75 -3.63 -29.11
CA VAL A 132 21.83 -3.39 -28.00
C VAL A 132 20.40 -3.25 -28.51
N GLU A 133 20.19 -2.48 -29.57
CA GLU A 133 18.87 -2.30 -30.18
C GLU A 133 18.29 -3.63 -30.69
N LYS A 134 19.10 -4.47 -31.34
CA LYS A 134 18.70 -5.82 -31.75
C LYS A 134 18.27 -6.68 -30.54
N LEU A 135 19.02 -6.65 -29.44
CA LEU A 135 18.66 -7.37 -28.21
C LEU A 135 17.32 -6.87 -27.64
N MET A 136 17.14 -5.55 -27.58
CA MET A 136 15.94 -4.91 -27.03
C MET A 136 14.69 -5.17 -27.89
N SER A 137 14.82 -5.21 -29.22
CA SER A 137 13.72 -5.37 -30.18
C SER A 137 13.01 -6.73 -30.10
N THR A 138 13.60 -7.72 -29.43
CA THR A 138 13.09 -9.09 -29.44
C THR A 138 12.06 -9.38 -28.36
N GLY A 139 11.86 -8.47 -27.40
CA GLY A 139 10.83 -8.60 -26.36
C GLY A 139 11.07 -9.72 -25.33
N ILE A 140 12.24 -10.37 -25.38
CA ILE A 140 12.62 -11.45 -24.45
C ILE A 140 13.28 -10.83 -23.22
N GLU A 141 12.67 -11.01 -22.05
CA GLU A 141 13.10 -10.39 -20.78
C GLU A 141 14.56 -10.69 -20.43
N GLU A 142 15.02 -11.93 -20.63
CA GLU A 142 16.39 -12.36 -20.36
C GLU A 142 17.43 -11.59 -21.18
N ARG A 143 17.05 -11.07 -22.35
CA ARG A 143 17.95 -10.29 -23.21
C ARG A 143 18.17 -8.87 -22.71
N TYR A 144 17.26 -8.32 -21.89
CA TYR A 144 17.45 -7.02 -21.24
C TYR A 144 18.63 -7.05 -20.27
N ARG A 145 18.79 -8.16 -19.53
CA ARG A 145 19.97 -8.37 -18.67
C ARG A 145 21.27 -8.33 -19.49
N VAL A 146 21.31 -9.06 -20.61
CA VAL A 146 22.49 -9.11 -21.48
C VAL A 146 22.81 -7.74 -22.05
N ALA A 147 21.81 -7.00 -22.53
CA ALA A 147 21.97 -5.64 -23.02
C ALA A 147 22.51 -4.71 -21.92
N TYR A 148 21.95 -4.78 -20.71
CA TYR A 148 22.37 -3.99 -19.55
C TYR A 148 23.83 -4.27 -19.16
N CYS A 149 24.19 -5.54 -18.99
CA CYS A 149 25.57 -5.93 -18.68
C CYS A 149 26.54 -5.51 -19.80
N PHE A 150 26.13 -5.65 -21.06
CA PHE A 150 26.96 -5.26 -22.20
C PHE A 150 27.23 -3.77 -22.20
N MET A 151 26.21 -2.91 -22.05
CA MET A 151 26.42 -1.47 -22.00
C MET A 151 27.27 -1.02 -20.81
N ASN A 152 27.10 -1.65 -19.65
CA ASN A 152 27.91 -1.34 -18.46
C ASN A 152 29.42 -1.51 -18.68
N ARG A 153 29.84 -2.50 -19.48
CA ARG A 153 31.27 -2.73 -19.80
C ARG A 153 31.92 -1.57 -20.57
N TYR A 154 31.11 -0.76 -21.26
CA TYR A 154 31.58 0.35 -22.07
C TYR A 154 31.25 1.72 -21.44
N TYR A 155 30.65 1.74 -20.25
CA TYR A 155 30.21 2.98 -19.63
C TYR A 155 31.36 3.95 -19.38
N ASP A 156 32.44 3.49 -18.75
CA ASP A 156 33.60 4.35 -18.43
C ASP A 156 34.26 4.94 -19.67
N ARG A 157 34.16 4.26 -20.82
CA ARG A 157 34.76 4.70 -22.09
C ARG A 157 33.87 5.68 -22.87
N HIS A 158 32.57 5.72 -22.58
CA HIS A 158 31.58 6.41 -23.40
C HIS A 158 30.57 7.25 -22.61
N ASN A 159 30.77 7.46 -21.31
CA ASN A 159 29.90 8.30 -20.47
C ASN A 159 29.94 9.80 -20.85
N ASP A 160 30.86 10.21 -21.73
CA ASP A 160 30.92 11.55 -22.32
C ASP A 160 30.05 11.69 -23.58
N ASN A 161 29.36 10.64 -24.01
CA ASN A 161 28.46 10.69 -25.16
C ASN A 161 26.99 10.63 -24.71
N LEU A 162 26.24 11.70 -24.96
CA LEU A 162 24.82 11.81 -24.59
C LEU A 162 23.96 10.67 -25.17
N SER A 163 24.13 10.33 -26.44
CA SER A 163 23.33 9.27 -27.09
C SER A 163 23.58 7.90 -26.45
N PHE A 164 24.82 7.61 -26.06
CA PHE A 164 25.16 6.40 -25.32
C PHE A 164 24.51 6.39 -23.93
N VAL A 165 24.60 7.50 -23.19
CA VAL A 165 23.99 7.61 -21.86
C VAL A 165 22.48 7.46 -21.93
N LEU A 166 21.80 8.14 -22.86
CA LEU A 166 20.34 8.00 -23.05
C LEU A 166 19.96 6.55 -23.35
N LYS A 167 20.74 5.86 -24.20
CA LYS A 167 20.49 4.44 -24.48
C LYS A 167 20.73 3.56 -23.25
N MET A 168 21.76 3.85 -22.46
CA MET A 168 22.04 3.14 -21.20
C MET A 168 20.86 3.26 -20.24
N LEU A 169 20.32 4.47 -20.06
CA LEU A 169 19.19 4.72 -19.17
C LEU A 169 17.94 3.96 -19.64
N GLN A 170 17.65 3.95 -20.94
CA GLN A 170 16.54 3.18 -21.52
C GLN A 170 16.68 1.67 -21.29
N VAL A 171 17.89 1.13 -21.44
CA VAL A 171 18.18 -0.29 -21.19
C VAL A 171 18.05 -0.63 -19.71
N SER A 172 18.56 0.23 -18.82
CA SER A 172 18.41 0.07 -17.37
C SER A 172 16.95 0.04 -16.95
N GLU A 173 16.12 0.92 -17.49
CA GLU A 173 14.67 0.96 -17.22
C GLU A 173 13.99 -0.34 -17.69
N SER A 174 14.27 -0.77 -18.92
CA SER A 174 13.68 -1.99 -19.47
C SER A 174 14.09 -3.24 -18.68
N TYR A 175 15.35 -3.30 -18.25
CA TYR A 175 15.83 -4.37 -17.38
C TYR A 175 15.17 -4.31 -16.00
N ALA A 176 15.10 -3.15 -15.36
CA ALA A 176 14.46 -2.96 -14.07
C ALA A 176 12.97 -3.37 -14.09
N ASN A 177 12.26 -3.08 -15.19
CA ASN A 177 10.86 -3.49 -15.35
C ASN A 177 10.69 -5.01 -15.45
N SER A 178 11.64 -5.74 -16.05
CA SER A 178 11.61 -7.21 -16.06
C SER A 178 11.78 -7.85 -14.67
N LEU A 179 12.35 -7.13 -13.69
CA LEU A 179 12.67 -7.66 -12.36
C LEU A 179 11.53 -7.60 -11.32
N ARG A 180 10.44 -6.86 -11.59
CA ARG A 180 9.39 -6.45 -10.60
C ARG A 180 8.71 -7.53 -9.73
N SER A 181 8.84 -8.84 -10.01
CA SER A 181 8.25 -9.91 -9.16
C SER A 181 9.24 -10.93 -8.63
N LYS A 182 10.52 -10.83 -9.00
CA LYS A 182 11.51 -11.88 -8.71
C LYS A 182 12.60 -11.37 -7.77
N LYS A 183 12.99 -10.09 -7.85
CA LYS A 183 14.17 -9.54 -7.16
C LYS A 183 14.10 -8.01 -6.92
N ASP A 184 13.46 -7.60 -5.83
CA ASP A 184 13.30 -6.17 -5.49
C ASP A 184 14.62 -5.44 -5.22
N GLU A 185 15.61 -6.10 -4.59
CA GLU A 185 16.90 -5.48 -4.31
C GLU A 185 17.73 -5.27 -5.59
N GLU A 186 17.78 -6.26 -6.48
CA GLU A 186 18.47 -6.09 -7.78
C GLU A 186 17.83 -4.97 -8.60
N ARG A 187 16.49 -4.89 -8.61
CA ARG A 187 15.76 -3.81 -9.27
C ARG A 187 16.14 -2.44 -8.69
N LYS A 188 16.19 -2.34 -7.36
CA LYS A 188 16.55 -1.11 -6.65
C LYS A 188 17.99 -0.67 -6.96
N GLU A 189 18.94 -1.60 -7.01
CA GLU A 189 20.33 -1.32 -7.39
C GLU A 189 20.45 -0.77 -8.81
N VAL A 190 19.80 -1.42 -9.78
CA VAL A 190 19.80 -0.98 -11.19
C VAL A 190 19.22 0.43 -11.32
N LEU A 191 18.10 0.71 -10.64
CA LEU A 191 17.44 2.02 -10.71
C LEU A 191 18.23 3.12 -9.99
N ASN A 192 18.88 2.82 -8.87
CA ASN A 192 19.76 3.77 -8.18
C ASN A 192 20.99 4.12 -9.02
N LEU A 193 21.62 3.13 -9.65
CA LEU A 193 22.74 3.37 -10.55
C LEU A 193 22.31 4.17 -11.79
N ALA A 194 21.14 3.86 -12.36
CA ALA A 194 20.58 4.64 -13.46
C ALA A 194 20.32 6.10 -13.05
N LYS A 195 19.77 6.33 -11.84
CA LYS A 195 19.56 7.67 -11.28
C LYS A 195 20.86 8.44 -11.13
N GLU A 196 21.90 7.84 -10.53
CA GLU A 196 23.21 8.48 -10.36
C GLU A 196 23.76 8.95 -11.71
N ARG A 197 23.83 8.04 -12.68
CA ARG A 197 24.36 8.32 -14.02
C ARG A 197 23.52 9.35 -14.78
N ALA A 198 22.19 9.33 -14.62
CA ALA A 198 21.32 10.32 -15.24
C ALA A 198 21.60 11.73 -14.69
N PHE A 199 21.81 11.86 -13.37
CA PHE A 199 22.11 13.15 -12.76
C PHE A 199 23.54 13.63 -13.05
N ASP A 200 24.52 12.73 -13.16
CA ASP A 200 25.87 13.08 -13.60
C ASP A 200 25.87 13.60 -15.04
N ALA A 201 25.12 12.94 -15.91
CA ALA A 201 24.94 13.41 -17.29
C ALA A 201 24.20 14.75 -17.35
N LEU A 202 23.21 14.97 -16.46
CA LEU A 202 22.47 16.24 -16.42
C LEU A 202 23.37 17.43 -16.05
N GLN A 203 24.45 17.21 -15.31
CA GLN A 203 25.47 18.25 -15.07
C GLN A 203 26.21 18.65 -16.36
N LYS A 204 26.44 17.68 -17.27
CA LYS A 204 27.11 17.90 -18.56
C LYS A 204 26.17 18.49 -19.61
N TRP A 205 24.90 18.07 -19.63
CA TRP A 205 23.88 18.49 -20.60
C TRP A 205 22.60 18.98 -19.91
N PRO A 206 22.63 20.16 -19.27
CA PRO A 206 21.52 20.66 -18.46
C PRO A 206 20.28 21.09 -19.27
N ASP A 207 20.42 21.31 -20.58
CA ASP A 207 19.36 21.81 -21.45
C ASP A 207 18.66 20.70 -22.27
N ASP A 208 19.14 19.45 -22.19
CA ASP A 208 18.57 18.34 -22.97
C ASP A 208 17.25 17.83 -22.36
N GLY A 209 16.15 18.00 -23.11
CA GLY A 209 14.82 17.63 -22.66
C GLY A 209 14.64 16.11 -22.47
N GLN A 210 15.28 15.29 -23.32
CA GLN A 210 15.17 13.83 -23.24
C GLN A 210 15.90 13.29 -22.02
N LEU A 211 17.06 13.86 -21.69
CA LEU A 211 17.81 13.53 -20.49
C LEU A 211 17.05 13.92 -19.23
N LYS A 212 16.46 15.12 -19.19
CA LYS A 212 15.58 15.53 -18.08
C LYS A 212 14.41 14.58 -17.89
N LYS A 213 13.80 14.11 -18.99
CA LYS A 213 12.77 13.05 -18.95
C LYS A 213 13.30 11.77 -18.32
N CYS A 214 14.46 11.27 -18.75
CA CYS A 214 15.07 10.08 -18.16
C CYS A 214 15.39 10.27 -16.66
N CYS A 215 15.88 11.46 -16.25
CA CYS A 215 16.09 11.80 -14.85
C CYS A 215 14.77 11.77 -14.06
N ALA A 216 13.67 12.30 -14.62
CA ALA A 216 12.36 12.30 -13.97
C ALA A 216 11.80 10.89 -13.80
N ILE A 217 11.95 10.02 -14.81
CA ILE A 217 11.58 8.60 -14.75
C ILE A 217 12.38 7.90 -13.65
N ALA A 218 13.72 8.01 -13.66
CA ALA A 218 14.59 7.37 -12.68
C ALA A 218 14.28 7.85 -11.24
N LEU A 219 13.98 9.13 -11.06
CA LEU A 219 13.61 9.68 -9.77
C LEU A 219 12.24 9.17 -9.29
N ALA A 220 11.25 9.09 -10.18
CA ALA A 220 9.92 8.56 -9.85
C ALA A 220 9.96 7.06 -9.52
N GLU A 221 10.76 6.29 -10.25
CA GLU A 221 10.97 4.84 -10.04
C GLU A 221 11.69 4.56 -8.71
N THR A 222 12.78 5.29 -8.42
CA THR A 222 13.53 5.13 -7.17
C THR A 222 12.75 5.57 -5.94
N ALA A 223 11.83 6.54 -6.09
CA ALA A 223 10.96 6.99 -5.01
C ALA A 223 10.04 5.89 -4.46
N LEU A 224 9.78 4.82 -5.23
CA LEU A 224 8.99 3.67 -4.79
C LEU A 224 9.65 2.87 -3.65
N PHE A 225 10.98 2.98 -3.50
CA PHE A 225 11.73 2.27 -2.46
C PHE A 225 12.01 3.12 -1.22
N LEU A 226 11.55 4.37 -1.19
CA LEU A 226 11.76 5.27 -0.05
C LEU A 226 10.79 4.93 1.07
N THR A 227 11.32 4.69 2.26
CA THR A 227 10.52 4.31 3.44
C THR A 227 10.21 5.51 4.32
N THR A 228 11.07 6.52 4.35
CA THR A 228 10.89 7.67 5.24
C THR A 228 10.01 8.75 4.61
N THR A 229 9.17 9.39 5.42
CA THR A 229 8.35 10.54 4.98
C THR A 229 9.21 11.71 4.53
N LYS A 230 10.35 11.93 5.18
CA LYS A 230 11.29 12.98 4.80
C LYS A 230 11.79 12.78 3.37
N GLU A 231 12.39 11.63 3.08
CA GLU A 231 12.97 11.35 1.76
C GLU A 231 11.91 11.42 0.66
N ARG A 232 10.71 10.89 0.91
CA ARG A 232 9.60 10.95 -0.06
C ARG A 232 9.19 12.39 -0.39
N ILE A 233 9.16 13.28 0.59
CA ILE A 233 8.81 14.70 0.39
C ILE A 233 9.95 15.42 -0.34
N ASP A 234 11.20 15.21 0.10
CA ASP A 234 12.39 15.85 -0.48
C ASP A 234 12.52 15.46 -1.97
N GLU A 235 12.42 14.16 -2.28
CA GLU A 235 12.48 13.64 -3.65
C GLU A 235 11.23 14.02 -4.47
N GLY A 236 10.05 14.08 -3.83
CA GLY A 236 8.84 14.55 -4.47
C GLY A 236 8.96 16.01 -4.96
N ILE A 237 9.57 16.90 -4.17
CA ILE A 237 9.80 18.30 -4.56
C ILE A 237 10.79 18.37 -5.72
N ARG A 238 11.89 17.61 -5.64
CA ARG A 238 12.89 17.53 -6.72
C ARG A 238 12.28 17.02 -8.03
N LEU A 239 11.46 15.98 -7.94
CA LEU A 239 10.73 15.42 -9.08
C LEU A 239 9.81 16.47 -9.71
N LYS A 240 9.08 17.24 -8.89
CA LYS A 240 8.17 18.26 -9.43
C LYS A 240 8.89 19.36 -10.19
N ALA A 241 10.00 19.87 -9.64
CA ALA A 241 10.82 20.89 -10.31
C ALA A 241 11.31 20.38 -11.66
N LEU A 242 11.83 19.14 -11.70
CA LEU A 242 12.32 18.52 -12.91
C LEU A 242 11.21 18.28 -13.95
N LEU A 243 10.02 17.85 -13.50
CA LEU A 243 8.86 17.67 -14.39
C LEU A 243 8.40 18.99 -15.01
N ASP A 244 8.40 20.09 -14.24
CA ASP A 244 8.04 21.42 -14.75
C ASP A 244 9.03 21.91 -15.81
N GLU A 245 10.33 21.74 -15.57
CA GLU A 245 11.35 22.07 -16.57
C GLU A 245 11.26 21.18 -17.81
N SER A 246 11.03 19.87 -17.62
CA SER A 246 10.92 18.92 -18.72
C SER A 246 9.71 19.21 -19.61
N LEU A 247 8.55 19.48 -19.00
CA LEU A 247 7.31 19.81 -19.72
C LEU A 247 7.36 21.19 -20.38
N ALA A 248 8.21 22.11 -19.90
CA ALA A 248 8.45 23.38 -20.60
C ALA A 248 9.19 23.17 -21.93
N ILE A 249 10.01 22.14 -22.05
CA ILE A 249 10.75 21.79 -23.27
C ILE A 249 9.94 20.82 -24.15
N LEU A 250 9.31 19.81 -23.54
CA LEU A 250 8.58 18.72 -24.18
C LEU A 250 7.12 18.67 -23.66
N PRO A 251 6.25 19.62 -24.07
CA PRO A 251 4.90 19.74 -23.52
C PRO A 251 3.95 18.61 -23.95
N ASP A 252 4.18 18.04 -25.14
CA ASP A 252 3.37 16.97 -25.72
C ASP A 252 4.04 15.60 -25.56
N ASP A 253 4.82 15.38 -24.50
CA ASP A 253 5.37 14.06 -24.17
C ASP A 253 4.39 13.27 -23.30
N GLU A 254 4.06 12.04 -23.73
CA GLU A 254 3.13 11.16 -23.02
C GLU A 254 3.63 10.84 -21.60
N THR A 255 4.86 10.36 -21.48
CA THR A 255 5.42 9.88 -20.20
C THR A 255 5.52 11.01 -19.19
N LEU A 256 5.97 12.20 -19.60
CA LEU A 256 6.09 13.36 -18.72
C LEU A 256 4.72 13.82 -18.20
N ASN A 257 3.70 13.87 -19.07
CA ASN A 257 2.34 14.22 -18.66
C ASN A 257 1.75 13.18 -17.70
N TYR A 258 1.98 11.89 -17.95
CA TYR A 258 1.60 10.81 -17.04
C TYR A 258 2.29 10.93 -15.67
N LEU A 259 3.62 11.13 -15.64
CA LEU A 259 4.37 11.28 -14.39
C LEU A 259 3.95 12.52 -13.60
N ASN A 260 3.70 13.64 -14.27
CA ASN A 260 3.17 14.85 -13.65
C ASN A 260 1.76 14.63 -13.09
N GLY A 261 0.90 13.93 -13.81
CA GLY A 261 -0.41 13.50 -13.32
C GLY A 261 -0.31 12.66 -12.05
N ARG A 262 0.59 11.66 -12.02
CA ARG A 262 0.84 10.83 -10.84
C ARG A 262 1.32 11.66 -9.67
N TRP A 263 2.30 12.54 -9.88
CA TRP A 263 2.79 13.42 -8.84
C TRP A 263 1.67 14.26 -8.25
N LEU A 264 0.86 14.91 -9.10
CA LEU A 264 -0.27 15.74 -8.67
C LEU A 264 -1.32 14.93 -7.91
N PHE A 265 -1.60 13.71 -8.34
CA PHE A 265 -2.54 12.81 -7.67
C PHE A 265 -2.07 12.47 -6.25
N TYR A 266 -0.82 12.02 -6.09
CA TYR A 266 -0.28 11.68 -4.77
C TYR A 266 -0.12 12.92 -3.89
N ALA A 267 0.39 14.03 -4.44
CA ALA A 267 0.55 15.29 -3.73
C ALA A 267 -0.80 15.85 -3.22
N SER A 268 -1.90 15.61 -3.93
CA SER A 268 -3.26 15.97 -3.48
C SER A 268 -3.76 15.08 -2.34
N GLY A 269 -3.32 13.82 -2.29
CA GLY A 269 -3.71 12.82 -1.29
C GLY A 269 -2.83 12.77 -0.03
N ILE A 270 -1.85 13.67 0.09
CA ILE A 270 -0.92 13.71 1.23
C ILE A 270 -1.68 13.86 2.57
N ASN A 271 -1.33 13.00 3.53
CA ASN A 271 -1.97 12.95 4.85
C ASN A 271 -1.55 14.12 5.75
N CYS A 272 -2.19 14.26 6.93
CA CYS A 272 -1.95 15.41 7.81
C CYS A 272 -0.52 15.51 8.36
N VAL A 273 0.15 14.38 8.59
CA VAL A 273 1.52 14.33 9.13
C VAL A 273 2.53 14.74 8.07
N GLU A 274 2.40 14.19 6.87
CA GLU A 274 3.22 14.56 5.71
C GLU A 274 3.02 16.05 5.36
N ARG A 275 1.78 16.55 5.44
CA ARG A 275 1.47 17.97 5.24
C ARG A 275 2.09 18.87 6.29
N TYR A 276 2.07 18.46 7.55
CA TYR A 276 2.73 19.18 8.65
C TYR A 276 4.25 19.23 8.44
N TYR A 277 4.89 18.10 8.15
CA TYR A 277 6.32 18.03 7.84
C TYR A 277 6.68 18.97 6.69
N ALA A 278 5.96 18.83 5.58
CA ALA A 278 6.14 19.62 4.38
C ALA A 278 6.01 21.14 4.68
N SER A 279 5.02 21.55 5.47
CA SER A 279 4.83 22.96 5.85
C SER A 279 5.88 23.50 6.84
N THR A 280 6.50 22.62 7.62
CA THR A 280 7.48 23.00 8.65
C THR A 280 8.85 23.30 8.03
N PHE A 281 9.25 22.48 7.05
CA PHE A 281 10.60 22.55 6.47
C PHE A 281 10.65 23.27 5.12
N TYR A 282 9.51 23.46 4.44
CA TYR A 282 9.46 24.11 3.13
C TYR A 282 8.61 25.38 3.14
N LYS A 283 9.20 26.50 2.68
CA LYS A 283 8.54 27.82 2.64
C LYS A 283 7.31 27.87 1.74
N LYS A 284 7.30 27.12 0.64
CA LYS A 284 6.18 27.05 -0.31
C LYS A 284 6.16 25.68 -0.96
N LEU A 285 5.09 24.93 -0.72
CA LEU A 285 4.86 23.65 -1.37
C LEU A 285 4.27 23.87 -2.78
N PRO A 286 4.63 23.04 -3.77
CA PRO A 286 3.98 23.10 -5.06
C PRO A 286 2.48 22.76 -4.89
N SER A 287 1.61 23.58 -5.47
CA SER A 287 0.17 23.37 -5.38
C SER A 287 -0.25 22.14 -6.16
N ALA A 288 -0.95 21.21 -5.52
CA ALA A 288 -1.51 20.03 -6.14
C ALA A 288 -3.03 20.00 -5.98
N SER A 289 -3.72 19.50 -6.99
CA SER A 289 -5.16 19.23 -6.92
C SER A 289 -5.53 18.06 -7.84
N TYR A 290 -6.57 17.32 -7.48
CA TYR A 290 -7.09 16.25 -8.33
C TYR A 290 -7.54 16.76 -9.70
N SER A 291 -8.02 18.00 -9.81
CA SER A 291 -8.37 18.59 -11.11
C SER A 291 -7.17 18.91 -11.99
N ALA A 292 -6.02 19.27 -11.40
CA ALA A 292 -4.76 19.40 -12.14
C ALA A 292 -4.23 18.02 -12.56
N ALA A 293 -4.29 17.02 -11.67
CA ALA A 293 -3.90 15.65 -11.99
C ALA A 293 -4.72 15.10 -13.16
N PHE A 294 -6.04 15.30 -13.13
CA PHE A 294 -6.97 14.85 -14.17
C PHE A 294 -6.62 15.45 -15.54
N ARG A 295 -6.32 16.75 -15.61
CA ARG A 295 -5.90 17.42 -16.85
C ARG A 295 -4.57 16.86 -17.38
N ALA A 296 -3.59 16.62 -16.50
CA ALA A 296 -2.31 16.07 -16.90
C ALA A 296 -2.45 14.65 -17.46
N PHE A 297 -3.23 13.77 -16.80
CA PHE A 297 -3.51 12.44 -17.33
C PHE A 297 -4.28 12.47 -18.64
N LYS A 298 -5.26 13.38 -18.78
CA LYS A 298 -6.01 13.53 -20.02
C LYS A 298 -5.10 13.97 -21.17
N LYS A 299 -4.18 14.89 -20.91
CA LYS A 299 -3.18 15.31 -21.89
C LYS A 299 -2.27 14.15 -22.31
N SER A 300 -1.85 13.30 -21.36
CA SER A 300 -1.12 12.07 -21.66
C SER A 300 -1.91 11.11 -22.55
N ASP A 301 -3.21 10.97 -22.29
CA ASP A 301 -4.12 10.10 -23.04
C ASP A 301 -4.34 10.60 -24.48
N GLU A 302 -4.47 11.92 -24.66
CA GLU A 302 -4.64 12.58 -25.96
C GLU A 302 -3.39 12.48 -26.85
N VAL A 303 -2.21 12.52 -26.23
CA VAL A 303 -0.91 12.43 -26.92
C VAL A 303 -0.55 10.99 -27.30
N SER A 304 -1.01 10.01 -26.51
CA SER A 304 -0.64 8.59 -26.67
C SER A 304 -1.10 8.02 -28.01
N THR A 305 -0.18 7.42 -28.77
CA THR A 305 -0.49 6.72 -30.01
C THR A 305 -1.15 5.37 -29.69
N GLY A 306 -2.46 5.26 -29.89
CA GLY A 306 -3.20 4.02 -29.60
C GLY A 306 -4.32 4.14 -28.57
N GLY A 307 -4.68 5.37 -28.15
CA GLY A 307 -5.81 5.61 -27.27
C GLY A 307 -5.50 5.55 -25.77
N GLY A 308 -4.22 5.72 -25.40
CA GLY A 308 -3.74 5.76 -24.01
C GLY A 308 -3.18 4.44 -23.51
N THR A 309 -2.37 4.52 -22.45
CA THR A 309 -1.89 3.34 -21.71
C THR A 309 -2.89 2.90 -20.64
N LYS A 310 -2.89 1.60 -20.30
CA LYS A 310 -3.75 1.04 -19.26
C LYS A 310 -3.54 1.73 -17.91
N ALA A 311 -2.29 2.11 -17.62
CA ALA A 311 -1.93 2.89 -16.47
C ALA A 311 -2.58 4.29 -16.46
N THR A 312 -2.55 5.01 -17.59
CA THR A 312 -3.20 6.33 -17.72
C THR A 312 -4.71 6.23 -17.51
N LYS A 313 -5.37 5.23 -18.10
CA LYS A 313 -6.82 4.98 -17.89
C LYS A 313 -7.15 4.67 -16.43
N LEU A 314 -6.34 3.86 -15.74
CA LEU A 314 -6.51 3.58 -14.31
C LEU A 314 -6.45 4.86 -13.48
N TYR A 315 -5.44 5.70 -13.70
CA TYR A 315 -5.28 6.93 -12.93
C TYR A 315 -6.32 8.01 -13.30
N LEU A 316 -6.78 8.07 -14.55
CA LEU A 316 -7.95 8.87 -14.94
C LEU A 316 -9.19 8.46 -14.16
N ALA A 317 -9.47 7.14 -14.08
CA ALA A 317 -10.57 6.62 -13.30
C ALA A 317 -10.44 6.93 -11.80
N LYS A 318 -9.25 6.68 -11.21
CA LYS A 318 -8.98 6.98 -9.79
C LYS A 318 -9.19 8.47 -9.50
N THR A 319 -8.68 9.36 -10.36
CA THR A 319 -8.81 10.80 -10.18
C THR A 319 -10.26 11.28 -10.36
N ALA A 320 -10.99 10.75 -11.34
CA ALA A 320 -12.41 11.06 -11.54
C ALA A 320 -13.25 10.64 -10.32
N MET A 321 -12.91 9.54 -9.66
CA MET A 321 -13.56 9.14 -8.40
C MET A 321 -13.32 10.15 -7.27
N GLU A 322 -12.09 10.64 -7.10
CA GLU A 322 -11.79 11.67 -6.10
C GLU A 322 -12.50 13.01 -6.39
N LEU A 323 -12.76 13.30 -7.67
CA LEU A 323 -13.56 14.45 -8.10
C LEU A 323 -15.08 14.22 -7.99
N GLY A 324 -15.52 13.01 -7.62
CA GLY A 324 -16.94 12.64 -7.54
C GLY A 324 -17.63 12.40 -8.90
N GLN A 325 -16.87 12.36 -9.99
CA GLN A 325 -17.33 12.17 -11.36
C GLN A 325 -17.44 10.67 -11.68
N MET A 326 -18.48 10.02 -11.14
CA MET A 326 -18.62 8.56 -11.19
C MET A 326 -18.84 7.99 -12.60
N ASP A 327 -19.57 8.71 -13.45
CA ASP A 327 -19.83 8.27 -14.84
C ASP A 327 -18.54 8.28 -15.67
N GLU A 328 -17.72 9.30 -15.49
CA GLU A 328 -16.43 9.44 -16.14
C GLU A 328 -15.41 8.41 -15.61
N ALA A 329 -15.42 8.14 -14.29
CA ALA A 329 -14.65 7.05 -13.71
C ALA A 329 -15.02 5.69 -14.32
N ARG A 330 -16.31 5.40 -14.50
CA ARG A 330 -16.79 4.16 -15.12
C ARG A 330 -16.35 4.05 -16.59
N LYS A 331 -16.47 5.15 -17.35
CA LYS A 331 -16.00 5.23 -18.73
C LYS A 331 -14.52 4.86 -18.85
N TYR A 332 -13.64 5.48 -18.06
CA TYR A 332 -12.21 5.18 -18.13
C TYR A 332 -11.85 3.78 -17.64
N VAL A 333 -12.61 3.22 -16.69
CA VAL A 333 -12.46 1.82 -16.31
C VAL A 333 -12.74 0.91 -17.50
N ASP A 334 -13.88 1.09 -18.17
CA ASP A 334 -14.26 0.26 -19.31
C ASP A 334 -13.29 0.45 -20.50
N GLU A 335 -12.83 1.67 -20.78
CA GLU A 335 -11.76 1.92 -21.77
C GLU A 335 -10.45 1.22 -21.38
N GLY A 336 -10.06 1.25 -20.12
CA GLY A 336 -8.88 0.56 -19.61
C GLY A 336 -8.96 -0.96 -19.82
N PHE A 337 -10.16 -1.56 -19.72
CA PHE A 337 -10.37 -2.98 -20.00
C PHE A 337 -10.24 -3.36 -21.48
N LEU A 338 -10.48 -2.43 -22.41
CA LEU A 338 -10.35 -2.66 -23.84
C LEU A 338 -8.89 -2.73 -24.31
N LEU A 339 -7.96 -2.14 -23.55
CA LEU A 339 -6.54 -2.16 -23.86
C LEU A 339 -5.93 -3.55 -23.63
N THR A 340 -5.08 -4.01 -24.55
CA THR A 340 -4.40 -5.31 -24.45
C THR A 340 -3.34 -5.30 -23.34
N VAL A 341 -3.21 -6.43 -22.65
CA VAL A 341 -2.12 -6.64 -21.69
C VAL A 341 -0.89 -7.09 -22.46
N THR A 342 0.16 -6.27 -22.44
CA THR A 342 1.41 -6.55 -23.17
C THR A 342 2.60 -6.66 -22.25
N THR A 343 2.58 -5.89 -21.16
CA THR A 343 3.61 -5.87 -20.14
C THR A 343 3.03 -6.40 -18.83
N LYS A 344 3.92 -6.81 -17.94
CA LYS A 344 3.56 -7.15 -16.58
C LYS A 344 2.96 -5.97 -15.79
N ASP A 345 3.41 -4.75 -16.09
CA ASP A 345 2.78 -3.54 -15.56
C ASP A 345 1.30 -3.52 -15.98
N ASP A 346 0.95 -3.86 -17.23
CA ASP A 346 -0.45 -3.92 -17.66
C ASP A 346 -1.28 -4.95 -16.87
N GLU A 347 -0.69 -6.06 -16.42
CA GLU A 347 -1.37 -7.05 -15.57
C GLU A 347 -1.74 -6.46 -14.21
N GLU A 348 -0.79 -5.81 -13.54
CA GLU A 348 -1.03 -5.16 -12.24
C GLU A 348 -2.10 -4.06 -12.36
N HIS A 349 -2.00 -3.22 -13.40
CA HIS A 349 -3.00 -2.18 -13.66
C HIS A 349 -4.38 -2.77 -14.00
N GLN A 350 -4.43 -3.91 -14.72
CA GLN A 350 -5.67 -4.63 -15.01
C GLN A 350 -6.35 -5.13 -13.74
N ASP A 351 -5.58 -5.66 -12.78
CA ASP A 351 -6.14 -6.13 -11.51
C ASP A 351 -6.63 -4.98 -10.64
N GLU A 352 -5.93 -3.85 -10.62
CA GLU A 352 -6.41 -2.62 -9.99
C GLU A 352 -7.69 -2.09 -10.65
N LEU A 353 -7.80 -2.14 -11.99
CA LEU A 353 -9.03 -1.80 -12.71
C LEU A 353 -10.19 -2.71 -12.32
N LYS A 354 -9.97 -4.03 -12.15
CA LYS A 354 -10.99 -4.96 -11.64
C LYS A 354 -11.47 -4.58 -10.24
N LYS A 355 -10.54 -4.27 -9.32
CA LYS A 355 -10.89 -3.81 -7.97
C LYS A 355 -11.72 -2.53 -8.02
N LEU A 356 -11.33 -1.58 -8.88
CA LEU A 356 -12.02 -0.30 -9.04
C LEU A 356 -13.42 -0.48 -9.63
N LYS A 357 -13.56 -1.34 -10.64
CA LYS A 357 -14.86 -1.69 -11.24
C LYS A 357 -15.82 -2.25 -10.19
N LYS A 358 -15.36 -3.21 -9.39
CA LYS A 358 -16.16 -3.76 -8.28
C LYS A 358 -16.57 -2.69 -7.27
N LYS A 359 -15.68 -1.73 -6.96
CA LYS A 359 -15.98 -0.59 -6.08
C LYS A 359 -17.06 0.32 -6.68
N LEU A 360 -16.99 0.63 -7.98
CA LEU A 360 -17.96 1.45 -8.70
C LEU A 360 -19.31 0.74 -8.91
N GLU A 361 -19.32 -0.58 -9.07
CA GLU A 361 -20.55 -1.39 -9.15
C GLU A 361 -21.25 -1.51 -7.79
N ASN A 362 -20.47 -1.61 -6.71
CA ASN A 362 -20.98 -1.63 -5.35
C ASN A 362 -21.45 -0.24 -4.89
N GLN A 363 -20.88 0.84 -5.43
CA GLN A 363 -21.40 2.19 -5.30
C GLN A 363 -22.58 2.40 -6.26
N LYS A 364 -23.72 1.77 -5.97
CA LYS A 364 -24.98 2.21 -6.58
C LYS A 364 -25.23 3.66 -6.14
N SER A 365 -25.26 4.58 -7.10
CA SER A 365 -25.51 6.00 -6.85
C SER A 365 -26.85 6.17 -6.12
N ILE A 366 -26.86 6.90 -5.01
CA ILE A 366 -28.10 7.27 -4.31
C ILE A 366 -28.95 8.10 -5.28
N THR A 367 -30.07 7.53 -5.71
CA THR A 367 -31.03 8.15 -6.65
C THR A 367 -32.15 8.90 -5.94
N HIS A 368 -32.49 8.46 -4.73
CA HIS A 368 -33.65 8.90 -3.97
C HIS A 368 -33.24 9.20 -2.52
N ILE A 369 -33.79 10.25 -1.91
CA ILE A 369 -33.44 10.65 -0.54
C ILE A 369 -34.71 10.92 0.26
N VAL A 370 -34.81 10.32 1.45
CA VAL A 370 -35.82 10.63 2.46
C VAL A 370 -35.14 11.38 3.61
N SER A 371 -35.49 12.65 3.78
CA SER A 371 -34.99 13.51 4.86
C SER A 371 -36.04 13.63 5.95
N CYS A 372 -35.81 13.06 7.13
CA CYS A 372 -36.73 13.13 8.28
C CYS A 372 -36.12 13.84 9.50
N HIS A 373 -36.15 15.17 9.50
CA HIS A 373 -35.67 15.99 10.62
C HIS A 373 -36.31 17.39 10.66
N ASP A 374 -35.98 18.19 11.68
CA ASP A 374 -36.67 19.46 12.01
C ASP A 374 -36.43 20.62 11.02
N ARG A 375 -35.33 20.54 10.25
CA ARG A 375 -34.88 21.59 9.33
C ARG A 375 -34.40 20.98 8.01
N PRO A 376 -35.23 20.22 7.30
CA PRO A 376 -34.83 19.61 6.06
C PRO A 376 -34.67 20.70 5.00
N VAL A 377 -33.55 20.66 4.27
CA VAL A 377 -33.26 21.58 3.17
C VAL A 377 -33.30 20.78 1.89
N GLU A 378 -34.11 21.22 0.93
CA GLU A 378 -34.08 20.67 -0.42
C GLU A 378 -32.75 21.05 -1.07
N ARG A 379 -31.98 20.03 -1.47
CA ARG A 379 -30.77 20.26 -2.27
C ARG A 379 -31.16 20.10 -3.73
N GLN A 380 -30.93 21.13 -4.53
CA GLN A 380 -31.11 21.05 -5.98
C GLN A 380 -30.06 20.12 -6.58
N ASN A 381 -30.38 18.84 -6.66
CA ASN A 381 -29.64 17.82 -7.39
C ASN A 381 -30.64 17.02 -8.24
N HIS A 382 -30.18 16.34 -9.29
CA HIS A 382 -30.96 15.42 -10.12
C HIS A 382 -31.43 14.14 -9.37
N ARG A 383 -31.83 14.26 -8.10
CA ARG A 383 -32.26 13.17 -7.22
C ARG A 383 -33.67 13.47 -6.70
N GLN A 384 -34.51 12.45 -6.61
CA GLN A 384 -35.84 12.62 -6.04
C GLN A 384 -35.74 12.75 -4.51
N HIS A 385 -36.39 13.76 -3.93
CA HIS A 385 -36.34 14.04 -2.50
C HIS A 385 -37.74 13.94 -1.88
N LEU A 386 -37.87 13.16 -0.81
CA LEU A 386 -39.01 13.16 0.09
C LEU A 386 -38.60 13.85 1.40
N ILE A 387 -39.19 15.01 1.66
CA ILE A 387 -38.88 15.83 2.83
C ILE A 387 -39.98 15.69 3.88
N LEU A 388 -39.61 15.23 5.07
CA LEU A 388 -40.50 15.04 6.21
C LEU A 388 -40.00 15.86 7.40
N LYS A 389 -40.84 16.77 7.88
CA LYS A 389 -40.54 17.56 9.07
C LYS A 389 -40.98 16.77 10.31
N VAL A 390 -40.05 15.97 10.85
CA VAL A 390 -40.30 15.06 11.97
C VAL A 390 -39.39 15.42 13.14
N SER A 391 -39.99 15.75 14.28
CA SER A 391 -39.29 16.02 15.54
C SER A 391 -38.89 14.73 16.25
N ASP A 392 -37.72 14.71 16.90
CA ASP A 392 -37.30 13.56 17.74
C ASP A 392 -37.85 13.71 19.16
N SER A 393 -39.16 13.88 19.28
CA SER A 393 -39.82 14.17 20.56
C SER A 393 -40.92 13.17 20.87
N ASN A 394 -41.37 13.17 22.13
CA ASN A 394 -42.41 12.26 22.62
C ASN A 394 -43.83 12.63 22.14
N ASN A 395 -43.98 13.75 21.43
CA ASN A 395 -45.27 14.23 20.92
C ASN A 395 -45.40 14.05 19.41
N GLU A 396 -44.35 13.56 18.75
CA GLU A 396 -44.34 13.36 17.30
C GLU A 396 -44.98 12.01 16.95
N ASP A 397 -45.93 12.01 16.02
CA ASP A 397 -46.49 10.77 15.46
C ASP A 397 -45.72 10.40 14.19
N ILE A 398 -44.91 9.35 14.25
CA ILE A 398 -44.13 8.92 13.08
C ILE A 398 -44.92 7.96 12.18
N ILE A 399 -46.00 7.35 12.70
CA ILE A 399 -46.81 6.36 11.98
C ILE A 399 -47.59 7.02 10.85
N GLN A 400 -48.04 8.27 11.03
CA GLN A 400 -48.72 9.04 9.98
C GLN A 400 -47.92 9.15 8.67
N HIS A 401 -46.58 9.01 8.72
CA HIS A 401 -45.71 9.11 7.55
C HIS A 401 -45.41 7.76 6.89
N VAL A 402 -45.79 6.64 7.50
CA VAL A 402 -45.37 5.29 7.07
C VAL A 402 -45.82 4.99 5.65
N SER A 403 -47.10 5.16 5.30
CA SER A 403 -47.59 4.83 3.97
C SER A 403 -46.92 5.67 2.88
N THR A 404 -46.69 6.96 3.13
CA THR A 404 -46.01 7.87 2.18
C THR A 404 -44.56 7.47 1.95
N VAL A 405 -43.85 7.13 3.03
CA VAL A 405 -42.45 6.71 2.98
C VAL A 405 -42.31 5.35 2.32
N ASN A 406 -43.19 4.41 2.65
CA ASN A 406 -43.21 3.08 2.07
C ASN A 406 -43.40 3.13 0.56
N ASP A 407 -44.35 3.93 0.10
CA ASP A 407 -44.62 4.16 -1.32
C ASP A 407 -43.39 4.70 -2.04
N PHE A 408 -42.74 5.72 -1.49
CA PHE A 408 -41.55 6.34 -2.07
C PHE A 408 -40.37 5.36 -2.15
N ILE A 409 -40.10 4.62 -1.07
CA ILE A 409 -39.03 3.64 -1.04
C ILE A 409 -39.31 2.51 -2.04
N HIS A 410 -40.53 1.99 -2.08
CA HIS A 410 -40.85 0.82 -2.88
C HIS A 410 -40.84 1.12 -4.38
N ARG A 411 -41.38 2.28 -4.80
CA ARG A 411 -41.30 2.74 -6.21
C ARG A 411 -39.86 2.88 -6.66
N ALA A 412 -39.05 3.59 -5.89
CA ALA A 412 -37.63 3.79 -6.19
C ALA A 412 -36.89 2.45 -6.36
N ARG A 413 -37.21 1.45 -5.53
CA ARG A 413 -36.60 0.12 -5.62
C ARG A 413 -37.05 -0.69 -6.84
N LEU A 414 -38.31 -0.58 -7.24
CA LEU A 414 -38.83 -1.23 -8.46
C LEU A 414 -38.22 -0.62 -9.73
N GLU A 415 -37.89 0.67 -9.70
CA GLU A 415 -37.16 1.38 -10.76
C GLU A 415 -35.64 1.08 -10.77
N GLY A 416 -35.16 0.20 -9.87
CA GLY A 416 -33.74 -0.13 -9.75
C GLY A 416 -32.89 0.92 -9.00
N GLY A 417 -33.53 1.93 -8.44
CA GLY A 417 -32.90 3.00 -7.67
C GLY A 417 -32.41 2.57 -6.27
N VAL A 418 -31.62 3.46 -5.67
CA VAL A 418 -31.14 3.38 -4.28
C VAL A 418 -31.64 4.56 -3.48
N VAL A 419 -32.18 4.26 -2.29
CA VAL A 419 -32.80 5.22 -1.38
C VAL A 419 -31.92 5.41 -0.15
N LEU A 420 -31.54 6.66 0.14
CA LEU A 420 -30.94 7.05 1.41
C LEU A 420 -32.04 7.59 2.33
N ILE A 421 -32.19 7.03 3.52
CA ILE A 421 -33.09 7.54 4.56
C ILE A 421 -32.24 8.13 5.68
N HIS A 422 -32.38 9.42 5.98
CA HIS A 422 -31.55 10.08 6.99
C HIS A 422 -32.34 11.02 7.89
N CYS A 423 -31.88 11.13 9.14
CA CYS A 423 -32.26 12.16 10.10
C CYS A 423 -30.98 12.88 10.57
N MET A 424 -31.05 13.64 11.66
CA MET A 424 -29.89 14.39 12.16
C MET A 424 -28.70 13.49 12.55
N MET A 425 -28.95 12.39 13.29
CA MET A 425 -27.90 11.49 13.79
C MET A 425 -27.94 10.09 13.17
N GLY A 426 -28.97 9.78 12.39
CA GLY A 426 -29.20 8.43 11.87
C GLY A 426 -29.39 7.37 12.95
N VAL A 427 -29.98 7.73 14.10
CA VAL A 427 -30.17 6.83 15.27
C VAL A 427 -31.63 6.52 15.53
N SER A 428 -32.51 7.53 15.43
CA SER A 428 -33.91 7.43 15.85
C SER A 428 -34.90 7.52 14.69
N ARG A 429 -35.31 8.73 14.27
CA ARG A 429 -36.33 8.97 13.20
C ARG A 429 -36.13 8.15 11.92
N SER A 430 -34.93 8.18 11.32
CA SER A 430 -34.65 7.44 10.08
C SER A 430 -34.69 5.93 10.28
N VAL A 431 -34.28 5.46 11.47
CA VAL A 431 -34.37 4.05 11.84
C VAL A 431 -35.83 3.63 12.00
N SER A 432 -36.66 4.43 12.68
CA SER A 432 -38.09 4.15 12.85
C SER A 432 -38.81 3.98 11.51
N LEU A 433 -38.57 4.88 10.55
CA LEU A 433 -39.15 4.79 9.21
C LEU A 433 -38.62 3.57 8.43
N SER A 434 -37.33 3.26 8.57
CA SER A 434 -36.74 2.07 7.95
C SER A 434 -37.33 0.78 8.53
N MET A 435 -37.60 0.75 9.85
CA MET A 435 -38.26 -0.38 10.51
C MET A 435 -39.67 -0.56 9.99
N ALA A 436 -40.46 0.51 9.94
CA ALA A 436 -41.84 0.46 9.45
C ALA A 436 -41.89 -0.08 8.00
N TYR A 437 -40.95 0.34 7.16
CA TYR A 437 -40.83 -0.21 5.80
C TYR A 437 -40.52 -1.70 5.79
N ILE A 438 -39.51 -2.16 6.54
CA ILE A 438 -39.17 -3.59 6.64
C ILE A 438 -40.37 -4.41 7.13
N MET A 439 -41.05 -3.94 8.19
CA MET A 439 -42.26 -4.58 8.72
C MET A 439 -43.34 -4.71 7.63
N SER A 440 -43.52 -3.68 6.81
CA SER A 440 -44.56 -3.59 5.79
C SER A 440 -44.30 -4.43 4.54
N VAL A 441 -43.05 -4.76 4.23
CA VAL A 441 -42.69 -5.59 3.05
C VAL A 441 -42.24 -7.01 3.38
N THR A 442 -42.12 -7.34 4.67
CA THR A 442 -41.78 -8.69 5.17
C THR A 442 -42.85 -9.18 6.14
N ASN A 443 -42.68 -10.38 6.72
CA ASN A 443 -43.52 -10.86 7.82
C ASN A 443 -42.96 -10.52 9.22
N LEU A 444 -41.88 -9.72 9.31
CA LEU A 444 -41.22 -9.40 10.57
C LEU A 444 -41.99 -8.40 11.41
N GLY A 445 -41.88 -8.56 12.73
CA GLY A 445 -42.37 -7.60 13.73
C GLY A 445 -41.38 -6.46 13.99
N TRP A 446 -41.71 -5.55 14.90
CA TRP A 446 -40.88 -4.38 15.19
C TRP A 446 -39.53 -4.75 15.81
N ARG A 447 -39.48 -5.78 16.68
CA ARG A 447 -38.22 -6.21 17.33
C ARG A 447 -37.24 -6.78 16.32
N ASP A 448 -37.71 -7.68 15.47
CA ASP A 448 -36.89 -8.31 14.45
C ASP A 448 -36.44 -7.29 13.41
N SER A 449 -37.33 -6.38 13.00
CA SER A 449 -36.98 -5.30 12.08
C SER A 449 -35.89 -4.38 12.65
N LEU A 450 -35.92 -4.09 13.96
CA LEU A 450 -34.84 -3.35 14.62
C LEU A 450 -33.52 -4.12 14.59
N ASN A 451 -33.56 -5.43 14.86
CA ASN A 451 -32.38 -6.29 14.86
C ASN A 451 -31.76 -6.45 13.46
N VAL A 452 -32.58 -6.55 12.42
CA VAL A 452 -32.14 -6.48 11.01
C VAL A 452 -31.34 -5.21 10.76
N ILE A 453 -31.86 -4.05 11.18
CA ILE A 453 -31.15 -2.77 11.00
C ILE A 453 -29.87 -2.75 11.84
N ARG A 454 -29.90 -3.25 13.07
CA ARG A 454 -28.72 -3.28 13.94
C ARG A 454 -27.60 -4.17 13.41
N ASN A 455 -27.92 -5.20 12.62
CA ASN A 455 -26.90 -5.98 11.92
C ASN A 455 -25.99 -5.08 11.07
N ALA A 456 -26.58 -4.11 10.34
CA ALA A 456 -25.86 -3.17 9.50
C ALA A 456 -25.43 -1.88 10.24
N ARG A 457 -26.19 -1.45 11.26
CA ARG A 457 -25.97 -0.20 11.99
C ARG A 457 -26.22 -0.40 13.48
N ARG A 458 -25.21 -0.86 14.21
CA ARG A 458 -25.27 -1.25 15.63
C ARG A 458 -25.85 -0.18 16.56
N GLN A 459 -25.58 1.10 16.29
CA GLN A 459 -26.08 2.24 17.06
C GLN A 459 -27.57 2.57 16.85
N ALA A 460 -28.29 1.82 16.00
CA ALA A 460 -29.71 2.02 15.76
C ALA A 460 -30.51 1.87 17.05
N ASN A 461 -31.16 2.96 17.46
CA ASN A 461 -31.89 3.03 18.72
C ASN A 461 -32.99 4.10 18.63
N PRO A 462 -34.15 3.76 18.03
CA PRO A 462 -35.31 4.63 18.06
C PRO A 462 -35.65 5.06 19.47
N ASN A 463 -36.07 6.32 19.61
CA ASN A 463 -36.51 6.82 20.90
C ASN A 463 -37.64 5.93 21.46
N PHE A 464 -37.85 5.97 22.78
CA PHE A 464 -38.82 5.10 23.45
C PHE A 464 -40.24 5.27 22.89
N HIS A 465 -40.63 6.49 22.53
CA HIS A 465 -41.95 6.79 22.01
C HIS A 465 -42.19 6.16 20.63
N PHE A 466 -41.25 6.30 19.70
CA PHE A 466 -41.32 5.66 18.38
C PHE A 466 -41.29 4.14 18.47
N ARG A 467 -40.54 3.55 19.42
CA ARG A 467 -40.62 2.09 19.66
C ARG A 467 -42.01 1.66 20.10
N ARG A 468 -42.66 2.43 20.98
CA ARG A 468 -44.06 2.16 21.37
C ARG A 468 -45.00 2.30 20.18
N GLN A 469 -44.87 3.35 19.39
CA GLN A 469 -45.68 3.54 18.18
C GLN A 469 -45.51 2.38 17.19
N LEU A 470 -44.29 1.92 16.92
CA LEU A 470 -44.03 0.78 16.03
C LEU A 470 -44.57 -0.54 16.59
N HIS A 471 -44.49 -0.74 17.91
CA HIS A 471 -45.15 -1.86 18.57
C HIS A 471 -46.67 -1.81 18.42
N PHE A 472 -47.29 -0.63 18.58
CA PHE A 472 -48.74 -0.49 18.36
C PHE A 472 -49.10 -0.73 16.89
N PHE A 473 -48.36 -0.12 15.97
CA PHE A 473 -48.52 -0.30 14.52
C PHE A 473 -48.50 -1.78 14.10
N GLU A 474 -47.60 -2.59 14.68
CA GLU A 474 -47.57 -4.04 14.45
C GLU A 474 -48.90 -4.73 14.76
N ASN A 475 -49.61 -4.28 15.79
CA ASN A 475 -50.83 -4.88 16.29
C ASN A 475 -52.12 -4.23 15.74
N THR A 476 -52.03 -3.05 15.11
CA THR A 476 -53.20 -2.31 14.61
C THR A 476 -53.22 -2.24 13.10
N ASP A 477 -52.27 -1.52 12.50
CA ASP A 477 -52.37 -1.07 11.11
C ASP A 477 -51.47 -1.84 10.14
N LEU A 478 -50.49 -2.60 10.65
CA LEU A 478 -49.50 -3.29 9.84
C LEU A 478 -50.12 -4.29 8.86
N ALA A 479 -51.16 -5.02 9.27
CA ALA A 479 -51.85 -5.97 8.40
C ALA A 479 -52.51 -5.26 7.20
N ALA A 480 -53.17 -4.13 7.46
CA ALA A 480 -53.79 -3.31 6.43
C ALA A 480 -52.73 -2.67 5.51
N GLU A 481 -51.61 -2.20 6.07
CA GLU A 481 -50.51 -1.62 5.31
C GLU A 481 -49.84 -2.66 4.40
N ARG A 482 -49.62 -3.90 4.88
CA ARG A 482 -49.12 -5.01 4.05
C ARG A 482 -50.07 -5.31 2.87
N GLN A 483 -51.37 -5.35 3.14
CA GLN A 483 -52.37 -5.57 2.09
C GLN A 483 -52.38 -4.41 1.08
N ARG A 484 -52.29 -3.16 1.56
CA ARG A 484 -52.18 -1.96 0.72
C ARG A 484 -50.96 -2.01 -0.18
N MET A 485 -49.78 -2.32 0.39
CA MET A 485 -48.53 -2.46 -0.35
C MET A 485 -48.62 -3.56 -1.41
N ALA A 486 -49.24 -4.70 -1.08
CA ALA A 486 -49.45 -5.78 -2.03
C ALA A 486 -50.40 -5.41 -3.17
N ALA A 487 -51.43 -4.61 -2.90
CA ALA A 487 -52.38 -4.13 -3.90
C ALA A 487 -51.76 -3.05 -4.81
N LEU A 488 -50.95 -2.13 -4.26
CA LEU A 488 -50.29 -1.08 -5.04
C LEU A 488 -49.16 -1.61 -5.92
N PHE A 489 -48.43 -2.63 -5.45
CA PHE A 489 -47.20 -3.12 -6.10
C PHE A 489 -47.32 -4.62 -6.45
N THR A 490 -48.24 -4.91 -7.38
CA THR A 490 -48.59 -6.30 -7.77
C THR A 490 -47.43 -7.08 -8.39
N ASN A 491 -46.45 -6.40 -8.98
CA ASN A 491 -45.25 -7.00 -9.59
C ASN A 491 -44.06 -7.19 -8.62
N ALA A 492 -44.25 -6.97 -7.31
CA ALA A 492 -43.17 -6.99 -6.33
C ALA A 492 -42.93 -8.33 -5.62
N GLU A 493 -43.58 -9.42 -6.04
CA GLU A 493 -43.48 -10.71 -5.33
C GLU A 493 -42.04 -11.24 -5.23
N SER A 494 -41.28 -11.19 -6.32
CA SER A 494 -39.87 -11.59 -6.32
C SER A 494 -39.00 -10.69 -5.42
N LEU A 495 -39.35 -9.41 -5.32
CA LEU A 495 -38.69 -8.45 -4.44
C LEU A 495 -38.97 -8.78 -2.97
N ARG A 496 -40.23 -9.11 -2.62
CA ARG A 496 -40.62 -9.52 -1.26
C ARG A 496 -39.90 -10.78 -0.81
N GLN A 497 -39.81 -11.79 -1.67
CA GLN A 497 -39.08 -13.03 -1.36
C GLN A 497 -37.59 -12.75 -1.10
N ARG A 498 -36.97 -11.91 -1.93
CA ARG A 498 -35.58 -11.47 -1.75
C ARG A 498 -35.40 -10.68 -0.46
N ASP A 499 -36.34 -9.80 -0.13
CA ASP A 499 -36.29 -9.00 1.10
C ASP A 499 -36.39 -9.88 2.33
N MET A 500 -37.28 -10.86 2.30
CA MET A 500 -37.44 -11.82 3.39
C MET A 500 -36.15 -12.63 3.62
N GLU A 501 -35.55 -13.15 2.55
CA GLU A 501 -34.29 -13.91 2.64
C GLU A 501 -33.16 -13.06 3.20
N LYS A 502 -33.00 -11.82 2.72
CA LYS A 502 -31.98 -10.89 3.25
C LYS A 502 -32.20 -10.53 4.71
N CYS A 503 -33.46 -10.31 5.11
CA CYS A 503 -33.79 -10.01 6.50
C CYS A 503 -33.51 -11.21 7.40
N LYS A 504 -33.82 -12.43 6.96
CA LYS A 504 -33.48 -13.67 7.68
C LYS A 504 -31.98 -13.81 7.90
N GLN A 505 -31.18 -13.64 6.84
CA GLN A 505 -29.71 -13.68 6.94
C GLN A 505 -29.15 -12.61 7.88
N ALA A 506 -29.73 -11.40 7.86
CA ALA A 506 -29.33 -10.31 8.74
C ALA A 506 -29.70 -10.60 10.21
N LEU A 507 -30.86 -11.19 10.48
CA LEU A 507 -31.27 -11.63 11.82
C LEU A 507 -30.36 -12.72 12.35
N GLU A 508 -30.08 -13.74 11.54
CA GLU A 508 -29.16 -14.82 11.93
C GLU A 508 -27.79 -14.28 12.29
N SER A 509 -27.27 -13.34 11.50
CA SER A 509 -25.99 -12.67 11.74
C SER A 509 -26.02 -11.79 13.00
N TYR A 510 -27.11 -11.06 13.24
CA TYR A 510 -27.28 -10.27 14.45
C TYR A 510 -27.39 -11.14 15.70
N ASN A 511 -28.19 -12.20 15.66
CA ASN A 511 -28.37 -13.13 16.79
C ASN A 511 -27.07 -13.85 17.11
N ARG A 512 -26.32 -14.30 16.08
CA ARG A 512 -24.97 -14.84 16.28
C ARG A 512 -24.08 -13.81 16.98
N TRP A 513 -24.11 -12.55 16.58
CA TRP A 513 -23.36 -11.52 17.29
C TRP A 513 -23.83 -11.30 18.74
N VAL A 514 -25.14 -11.36 19.03
CA VAL A 514 -25.65 -11.21 20.41
C VAL A 514 -25.19 -12.39 21.28
N GLU A 515 -25.32 -13.61 20.78
CA GLU A 515 -24.96 -14.84 21.50
C GLU A 515 -23.45 -15.00 21.66
N PHE A 516 -22.69 -14.61 20.63
CA PHE A 516 -21.27 -14.88 20.54
C PHE A 516 -20.39 -13.66 20.80
N GLY A 517 -20.95 -12.45 20.93
CA GLY A 517 -20.19 -11.20 20.97
C GLY A 517 -19.63 -10.84 19.58
N ASP A 518 -18.68 -9.91 19.50
CA ASP A 518 -17.97 -9.59 18.26
C ASP A 518 -16.96 -10.70 17.87
N ARG A 519 -17.39 -11.97 17.98
CA ARG A 519 -16.57 -13.14 17.68
C ARG A 519 -16.15 -13.23 16.22
N LEU A 520 -16.70 -12.42 15.31
CA LEU A 520 -16.18 -12.31 13.94
C LEU A 520 -14.90 -11.46 13.88
N LYS A 521 -14.71 -10.49 14.78
CA LYS A 521 -13.41 -9.89 15.01
C LYS A 521 -12.52 -10.81 15.82
N ASP A 522 -13.02 -11.41 16.89
CA ASP A 522 -12.19 -12.27 17.74
C ASP A 522 -11.84 -13.61 17.07
N GLU A 523 -12.63 -14.15 16.13
CA GLU A 523 -12.29 -15.36 15.36
C GLU A 523 -11.41 -15.02 14.16
N GLN A 524 -11.56 -13.85 13.52
CA GLN A 524 -10.57 -13.44 12.52
C GLN A 524 -9.24 -13.06 13.18
N GLU A 525 -9.27 -12.40 14.34
CA GLU A 525 -8.10 -12.15 15.18
C GLU A 525 -7.58 -13.44 15.81
N SER A 526 -8.42 -14.38 16.26
CA SER A 526 -7.95 -15.67 16.80
C SER A 526 -7.45 -16.60 15.70
N LEU A 527 -8.03 -16.61 14.50
CA LEU A 527 -7.47 -17.30 13.32
C LEU A 527 -6.20 -16.61 12.81
N ALA A 528 -6.07 -15.29 13.01
CA ALA A 528 -4.83 -14.57 12.73
C ALA A 528 -3.77 -14.87 13.80
N ILE A 529 -4.13 -14.92 15.09
CA ILE A 529 -3.26 -15.23 16.23
C ILE A 529 -2.87 -16.72 16.22
N HIS A 530 -3.78 -17.64 15.87
CA HIS A 530 -3.47 -19.06 15.72
C HIS A 530 -2.55 -19.29 14.50
N ARG A 531 -2.76 -18.57 13.39
CA ARG A 531 -1.83 -18.57 12.25
C ARG A 531 -0.49 -17.90 12.55
N LEU A 532 -0.46 -16.86 13.38
CA LEU A 532 0.76 -16.20 13.90
C LEU A 532 1.54 -17.12 14.86
N ASN A 533 0.83 -17.89 15.68
CA ASN A 533 1.43 -18.84 16.62
C ASN A 533 1.92 -20.12 15.93
N GLU A 534 1.28 -20.54 14.82
CA GLU A 534 1.77 -21.65 13.99
C GLU A 534 2.94 -21.25 13.07
N SER A 535 3.02 -19.98 12.63
CA SER A 535 4.10 -19.50 11.75
C SER A 535 5.37 -19.05 12.49
N GLY A 536 5.29 -18.82 13.81
CA GLY A 536 6.43 -18.46 14.65
C GLY A 536 7.08 -17.11 14.33
N ASN A 537 6.53 -16.28 13.44
CA ASN A 537 7.14 -15.01 13.04
C ASN A 537 6.09 -13.92 12.67
N PRO A 538 5.96 -12.83 13.45
CA PRO A 538 4.95 -11.78 13.25
C PRO A 538 5.07 -10.96 11.96
N ILE A 539 6.20 -11.04 11.25
CA ILE A 539 6.54 -10.15 10.13
C ILE A 539 5.90 -10.61 8.80
N GLN A 540 5.44 -11.86 8.71
CA GLN A 540 4.92 -12.42 7.45
C GLN A 540 3.44 -12.10 7.18
N PHE A 541 2.69 -11.60 8.18
CA PHE A 541 1.24 -11.35 8.05
C PHE A 541 0.89 -10.04 7.31
N PHE A 542 1.83 -9.09 7.19
CA PHE A 542 1.58 -7.78 6.56
C PHE A 542 1.91 -7.74 5.05
N ARG A 543 2.19 -8.88 4.42
CA ARG A 543 2.64 -8.95 3.02
C ARG A 543 1.64 -9.55 2.01
N ASP A 544 0.51 -10.09 2.47
CA ASP A 544 -0.61 -10.53 1.63
C ASP A 544 -1.88 -9.74 1.99
#